data_AF-A0A5S4GDP2-F1
#
_entry.id   AF-A0A5S4GDP2-F1
#
_cell.length_a   1.000
_cell.length_b   1.000
_cell.length_c   1.000
_cell.angle_alpha   90.00
_cell.angle_beta   90.00
_cell.angle_gamma   90.00
#
_symmetry.space_group_name_H-M   'P 1'
#
loop_
_entity.id
_entity.type
_entity.pdbx_description
1 polymer ?
#
loop_
_entity_poly.entity_id
_entity_poly.type
_entity_poly.pdbx_seq_one_letter_code
_entity_poly.pdbx_strand_id
1 'polypeptide(L)'
;MCELLPARGTDPRYAINYEDPVLKKLYDSPAVPKTVRDPILGDGLPFCIKGAGFLNAKKVGYAVPVAVESSTRFQTENRFGNLVTGPNLDEKRGYGITRTNPIPATILGFGFMPTRAVAEAVQSGPPGKPNDPITANLRLVRKQFQQFRQPGIGTAQLGASSYVRIKAVKAEVNGVPIDLGEQCTTSPTAFVGKAWLGGDRTGYLDYKEGQTLVVDDLDIPFFSGCGVTEDLSPILTASVSGSGNYANVNTGTWCDLRTGAQCVDNAAPLPATVTVPQGGDTNVTGHQFLLTRNSGTPEKAQFGCESMAMRFDLKRGHWLPRYMLAKGNLSLEGCKVKTSDGIEYPVVESTQEGPLWLSVREYETRMTMQVTGLMLNVGVDVDDDGAADCSVQINHPQAQSGINQRLSGMPGSFLGEYDNGTLNLLSHDLEVAPESTCSLSGFTRTNPAMRLPLVGGVGTNFAFTPKQQIIWDRP
;
A
#
# COMPACT_ATOMS: atom_id res chain seq x y z
N MET A 1 10.11 -10.27 -20.88
CA MET A 1 9.33 -9.43 -21.80
C MET A 1 7.89 -9.78 -21.54
N CYS A 2 7.10 -8.78 -21.17
CA CYS A 2 5.73 -8.95 -20.70
C CYS A 2 4.85 -9.57 -21.78
N GLU A 3 4.27 -10.74 -21.50
CA GLU A 3 3.36 -11.41 -22.41
C GLU A 3 1.95 -10.81 -22.31
N LEU A 4 1.31 -10.56 -23.45
CA LEU A 4 -0.08 -10.13 -23.50
C LEU A 4 -1.00 -11.33 -23.27
N LEU A 5 -1.64 -11.40 -22.09
CA LEU A 5 -2.57 -12.48 -21.80
C LEU A 5 -3.88 -12.32 -22.62
N PRO A 6 -4.47 -13.43 -23.10
CA PRO A 6 -5.75 -13.42 -23.80
C PRO A 6 -6.85 -12.75 -22.98
N ALA A 7 -7.78 -12.09 -23.67
CA ALA A 7 -8.97 -11.54 -23.04
C ALA A 7 -9.84 -12.65 -22.44
N ARG A 8 -10.72 -12.26 -21.52
CA ARG A 8 -11.62 -13.19 -20.83
C ARG A 8 -12.43 -14.01 -21.86
N GLY A 9 -12.43 -15.34 -21.68
CA GLY A 9 -13.24 -16.25 -22.49
C GLY A 9 -12.65 -16.59 -23.87
N THR A 10 -11.50 -16.01 -24.24
CA THR A 10 -10.82 -16.32 -25.51
C THR A 10 -10.05 -17.64 -25.44
N ASP A 11 -9.38 -17.92 -24.31
CA ASP A 11 -8.64 -19.16 -24.08
C ASP A 11 -8.95 -19.69 -22.66
N PRO A 12 -9.54 -20.88 -22.50
CA PRO A 12 -9.92 -21.41 -21.20
C PRO A 12 -8.74 -21.66 -20.27
N ARG A 13 -7.51 -21.74 -20.79
CA ARG A 13 -6.29 -21.86 -19.96
C ARG A 13 -5.99 -20.58 -19.18
N TYR A 14 -6.54 -19.44 -19.61
CA TYR A 14 -6.34 -18.12 -19.02
C TYR A 14 -7.65 -17.57 -18.47
N ALA A 15 -8.00 -17.98 -17.26
CA ALA A 15 -9.25 -17.60 -16.61
C ALA A 15 -9.11 -17.57 -15.08
N ILE A 16 -10.12 -17.02 -14.42
CA ILE A 16 -10.22 -17.12 -12.96
C ILE A 16 -10.57 -18.57 -12.59
N ASN A 17 -9.82 -19.14 -11.66
CA ASN A 17 -10.04 -20.47 -11.09
C ASN A 17 -11.12 -20.40 -9.99
N TYR A 18 -12.39 -20.57 -10.36
CA TYR A 18 -13.52 -20.58 -9.40
C TYR A 18 -13.76 -21.92 -8.72
N GLU A 19 -13.35 -23.01 -9.37
CA GLU A 19 -13.59 -24.39 -8.91
C GLU A 19 -12.47 -24.94 -8.03
N ASP A 20 -11.34 -24.22 -7.94
CA ASP A 20 -10.26 -24.59 -7.03
C ASP A 20 -10.49 -23.97 -5.63
N PRO A 21 -10.64 -24.78 -4.57
CA PRO A 21 -10.97 -24.26 -3.24
C PRO A 21 -9.82 -23.45 -2.62
N VAL A 22 -8.57 -23.67 -3.02
CA VAL A 22 -7.42 -22.92 -2.48
C VAL A 22 -7.34 -21.55 -3.14
N LEU A 23 -7.41 -21.50 -4.47
CA LEU A 23 -7.34 -20.25 -5.21
C LEU A 23 -8.57 -19.37 -4.98
N LYS A 24 -9.74 -19.99 -4.71
CA LYS A 24 -10.98 -19.27 -4.41
C LYS A 24 -10.97 -18.60 -3.03
N LYS A 25 -10.23 -19.12 -2.05
CA LYS A 25 -10.14 -18.53 -0.69
C LYS A 25 -9.71 -17.06 -0.69
N LEU A 26 -8.99 -16.63 -1.73
CA LEU A 26 -8.65 -15.23 -1.94
C LEU A 26 -9.90 -14.31 -1.92
N TYR A 27 -11.05 -14.81 -2.37
CA TYR A 27 -12.31 -14.07 -2.44
C TYR A 27 -13.11 -14.05 -1.13
N ASP A 28 -12.70 -14.82 -0.12
CA ASP A 28 -13.43 -14.93 1.14
C ASP A 28 -13.04 -13.82 2.13
N SER A 29 -11.85 -13.22 1.97
CA SER A 29 -11.31 -12.23 2.92
C SER A 29 -10.72 -10.99 2.22
N PRO A 30 -11.22 -9.77 2.50
CA PRO A 30 -12.40 -9.52 3.32
C PRO A 30 -13.67 -10.04 2.63
N ALA A 31 -14.69 -10.37 3.42
CA ALA A 31 -15.96 -10.85 2.89
C ALA A 31 -16.66 -9.73 2.11
N VAL A 32 -17.21 -10.09 0.95
CA VAL A 32 -18.01 -9.17 0.13
C VAL A 32 -19.43 -9.12 0.71
N PRO A 33 -19.98 -7.92 1.04
CA PRO A 33 -21.35 -7.84 1.51
C PRO A 33 -22.34 -8.41 0.49
N LYS A 34 -23.37 -9.13 0.96
CA LYS A 34 -24.37 -9.78 0.10
C LYS A 34 -25.19 -8.80 -0.77
N THR A 35 -25.21 -7.52 -0.39
CA THR A 35 -25.93 -6.44 -1.08
C THR A 35 -25.17 -5.85 -2.27
N VAL A 36 -23.98 -6.36 -2.57
CA VAL A 36 -23.18 -5.94 -3.72
C VAL A 36 -23.83 -6.48 -5.00
N ARG A 37 -23.81 -5.67 -6.05
CA ARG A 37 -24.41 -6.05 -7.34
C ARG A 37 -23.68 -7.25 -7.95
N ASP A 38 -24.38 -7.93 -8.85
CA ASP A 38 -23.76 -8.96 -9.68
C ASP A 38 -22.52 -8.41 -10.41
N PRO A 39 -21.51 -9.26 -10.64
CA PRO A 39 -20.27 -8.83 -11.26
C PRO A 39 -20.55 -8.33 -12.68
N ILE A 40 -20.02 -7.14 -13.00
CA ILE A 40 -19.94 -6.65 -14.36
C ILE A 40 -18.73 -7.32 -15.00
N LEU A 41 -18.99 -8.12 -16.02
CA LEU A 41 -17.98 -8.86 -16.76
C LEU A 41 -17.37 -7.97 -17.85
N GLY A 42 -16.08 -8.12 -18.10
CA GLY A 42 -15.41 -7.47 -19.22
C GLY A 42 -14.16 -8.22 -19.65
N ASP A 43 -13.56 -7.77 -20.75
CA ASP A 43 -12.36 -8.36 -21.35
C ASP A 43 -11.13 -8.28 -20.42
N GLY A 44 -11.18 -7.39 -19.42
CA GLY A 44 -10.07 -7.04 -18.54
C GLY A 44 -9.13 -6.00 -19.15
N LEU A 45 -8.08 -5.68 -18.42
CA LEU A 45 -7.01 -4.77 -18.81
C LEU A 45 -5.67 -5.50 -18.69
N PRO A 46 -4.83 -5.50 -19.74
CA PRO A 46 -3.55 -6.17 -19.70
C PRO A 46 -2.51 -5.30 -18.98
N PHE A 47 -1.94 -5.80 -17.89
CA PHE A 47 -0.83 -5.13 -17.20
C PHE A 47 0.40 -6.01 -17.11
N CYS A 48 1.56 -5.37 -17.13
CA CYS A 48 2.80 -5.98 -16.71
C CYS A 48 3.30 -5.38 -15.40
N ILE A 49 3.85 -6.23 -14.55
CA ILE A 49 4.34 -5.86 -13.23
C ILE A 49 5.69 -6.54 -13.03
N LYS A 50 6.72 -5.77 -12.63
CA LYS A 50 7.96 -6.36 -12.11
C LYS A 50 8.01 -6.23 -10.61
N GLY A 51 8.61 -7.21 -9.96
CA GLY A 51 8.80 -7.23 -8.53
C GLY A 51 10.19 -7.73 -8.15
N ALA A 52 10.68 -7.29 -7.00
CA ALA A 52 11.92 -7.73 -6.40
C ALA A 52 11.78 -7.76 -4.88
N GLY A 53 12.46 -8.69 -4.25
CA GLY A 53 12.44 -8.82 -2.80
C GLY A 53 13.14 -10.08 -2.33
N PHE A 54 12.64 -10.70 -1.27
CA PHE A 54 13.29 -11.84 -0.62
C PHE A 54 12.30 -12.95 -0.25
N LEU A 55 12.73 -14.19 -0.43
CA LEU A 55 12.13 -15.40 0.12
C LEU A 55 12.98 -15.86 1.31
N ASN A 56 12.39 -15.93 2.49
CA ASN A 56 13.01 -16.44 3.70
C ASN A 56 12.73 -17.94 3.82
N ALA A 57 13.78 -18.73 3.66
CA ALA A 57 13.76 -20.16 3.86
C ALA A 57 13.94 -20.47 5.36
N LYS A 58 12.84 -20.72 6.07
CA LYS A 58 12.82 -20.83 7.54
C LYS A 58 13.76 -21.90 8.07
N LYS A 59 13.80 -23.06 7.41
CA LYS A 59 14.56 -24.23 7.85
C LYS A 59 16.06 -23.98 7.97
N VAL A 60 16.60 -23.18 7.06
CA VAL A 60 18.03 -22.84 7.00
C VAL A 60 18.34 -21.44 7.51
N GLY A 61 17.31 -20.60 7.75
CA GLY A 61 17.49 -19.25 8.27
C GLY A 61 18.10 -18.26 7.26
N TYR A 62 17.91 -18.49 5.96
CA TYR A 62 18.45 -17.61 4.90
C TYR A 62 17.35 -16.85 4.18
N ALA A 63 17.70 -15.64 3.73
CA ALA A 63 16.92 -14.86 2.78
C ALA A 63 17.53 -15.01 1.37
N VAL A 64 16.70 -15.42 0.41
CA VAL A 64 17.07 -15.59 -1.00
C VAL A 64 16.45 -14.45 -1.79
N PRO A 65 17.23 -13.67 -2.57
CA PRO A 65 16.66 -12.64 -3.41
C PRO A 65 15.76 -13.28 -4.48
N VAL A 66 14.61 -12.65 -4.72
CA VAL A 66 13.68 -13.05 -5.78
C VAL A 66 13.40 -11.85 -6.67
N ALA A 67 13.31 -12.10 -7.98
CA ALA A 67 12.79 -11.16 -8.94
C ALA A 67 11.68 -11.84 -9.75
N VAL A 68 10.59 -11.12 -9.96
CA VAL A 68 9.39 -11.62 -10.62
C VAL A 68 8.95 -10.68 -11.73
N GLU A 69 8.39 -11.26 -12.78
CA GLU A 69 7.67 -10.55 -13.83
C GLU A 69 6.29 -11.21 -13.96
N SER A 70 5.23 -10.42 -13.76
CA SER A 70 3.85 -10.88 -13.83
C SER A 70 3.13 -10.19 -14.98
N SER A 71 2.58 -11.00 -15.88
CA SER A 71 1.59 -10.57 -16.87
C SER A 71 0.20 -10.82 -16.30
N THR A 72 -0.68 -9.83 -16.37
CA THR A 72 -2.01 -9.93 -15.78
C THR A 72 -3.09 -9.43 -16.74
N ARG A 73 -4.28 -9.99 -16.62
CA ARG A 73 -5.54 -9.48 -17.16
C ARG A 73 -6.43 -9.14 -15.98
N PHE A 74 -6.40 -7.87 -15.62
CA PHE A 74 -7.06 -7.37 -14.41
C PHE A 74 -8.43 -6.75 -14.74
N GLN A 75 -9.34 -6.66 -13.77
CA GLN A 75 -10.69 -6.08 -13.98
C GLN A 75 -11.56 -6.86 -14.98
N THR A 76 -11.37 -8.18 -15.11
CA THR A 76 -12.24 -9.05 -15.92
C THR A 76 -13.61 -9.25 -15.27
N GLU A 77 -13.69 -8.99 -13.97
CA GLU A 77 -14.92 -8.81 -13.21
C GLU A 77 -14.78 -7.61 -12.28
N ASN A 78 -15.83 -6.79 -12.24
CA ASN A 78 -15.93 -5.67 -11.33
C ASN A 78 -17.22 -5.76 -10.54
N ARG A 79 -17.13 -5.61 -9.23
CA ARG A 79 -18.25 -5.63 -8.29
C ARG A 79 -18.24 -4.31 -7.55
N PHE A 80 -19.34 -3.59 -7.67
CA PHE A 80 -19.52 -2.29 -7.02
C PHE A 80 -20.71 -2.37 -6.07
N GLY A 81 -20.58 -1.73 -4.93
CA GLY A 81 -21.73 -1.50 -4.08
C GLY A 81 -22.66 -0.44 -4.66
N ASN A 82 -23.88 -0.36 -4.12
CA ASN A 82 -24.81 0.70 -4.48
C ASN A 82 -24.43 1.99 -3.73
N LEU A 83 -24.16 3.05 -4.48
CA LEU A 83 -23.79 4.36 -3.96
C LEU A 83 -24.77 4.99 -2.98
N VAL A 84 -26.05 4.67 -3.07
CA VAL A 84 -27.10 5.30 -2.26
C VAL A 84 -27.46 4.42 -1.06
N THR A 85 -27.58 3.11 -1.29
CA THR A 85 -28.15 2.17 -0.31
C THR A 85 -27.27 0.96 -0.02
N GLY A 86 -26.16 0.80 -0.73
CA GLY A 86 -25.27 -0.34 -0.62
C GLY A 86 -23.94 0.01 0.04
N PRO A 87 -23.01 -0.94 0.09
CA PRO A 87 -21.73 -0.73 0.73
C PRO A 87 -20.80 0.12 -0.13
N ASN A 88 -19.85 0.84 0.48
CA ASN A 88 -18.79 1.51 -0.28
C ASN A 88 -17.71 0.47 -0.61
N LEU A 89 -17.89 -0.23 -1.73
CA LEU A 89 -17.03 -1.32 -2.18
C LEU A 89 -16.74 -1.19 -3.67
N ASP A 90 -15.46 -1.29 -4.02
CA ASP A 90 -14.93 -1.56 -5.35
C ASP A 90 -14.08 -2.83 -5.25
N GLU A 91 -14.61 -3.94 -5.76
CA GLU A 91 -13.88 -5.18 -5.91
C GLU A 91 -13.61 -5.44 -7.40
N LYS A 92 -12.34 -5.70 -7.72
CA LYS A 92 -11.90 -6.05 -9.07
C LYS A 92 -11.19 -7.38 -9.04
N ARG A 93 -11.51 -8.25 -9.99
CA ARG A 93 -10.88 -9.56 -10.13
C ARG A 93 -10.22 -9.69 -11.48
N GLY A 94 -9.27 -10.60 -11.55
CA GLY A 94 -8.53 -10.88 -12.76
C GLY A 94 -7.73 -12.15 -12.63
N TYR A 95 -6.90 -12.40 -13.62
CA TYR A 95 -6.00 -13.53 -13.64
C TYR A 95 -4.61 -13.14 -14.16
N GLY A 96 -3.60 -13.94 -13.87
CA GLY A 96 -2.24 -13.63 -14.28
C GLY A 96 -1.30 -14.83 -14.35
N ILE A 97 -0.16 -14.63 -15.00
CA ILE A 97 0.96 -15.56 -14.98
C ILE A 97 2.17 -14.81 -14.45
N THR A 98 2.85 -15.42 -13.49
CA THR A 98 4.09 -14.91 -12.91
C THR A 98 5.24 -15.82 -13.30
N ARG A 99 6.36 -15.21 -13.66
CA ARG A 99 7.65 -15.86 -13.90
C ARG A 99 8.68 -15.29 -12.95
N THR A 100 9.51 -16.14 -12.35
CA THR A 100 10.69 -15.69 -11.61
C THR A 100 11.88 -15.57 -12.55
N ASN A 101 12.69 -14.54 -12.38
CA ASN A 101 14.03 -14.53 -12.95
C ASN A 101 14.94 -15.37 -12.05
N PRO A 102 15.65 -16.40 -12.58
CA PRO A 102 16.54 -17.22 -11.76
C PRO A 102 17.69 -16.36 -11.23
N ILE A 103 17.74 -16.18 -9.90
CA ILE A 103 18.84 -15.47 -9.24
C ILE A 103 19.64 -16.51 -8.45
N PRO A 104 20.96 -16.64 -8.69
CA PRO A 104 21.79 -17.50 -7.88
C PRO A 104 21.84 -17.03 -6.43
N ALA A 105 21.59 -17.95 -5.50
CA ALA A 105 21.75 -17.71 -4.08
C ALA A 105 22.69 -18.74 -3.46
N THR A 106 23.47 -18.29 -2.48
CA THR A 106 24.32 -19.18 -1.69
C THR A 106 23.58 -19.52 -0.41
N ILE A 107 23.39 -20.80 -0.17
CA ILE A 107 22.78 -21.33 1.06
C ILE A 107 23.87 -22.21 1.69
N LEU A 108 24.31 -21.92 2.90
CA LEU A 108 25.24 -22.81 3.58
C LEU A 108 24.46 -24.06 4.02
N GLY A 109 24.52 -25.11 3.21
CA GLY A 109 23.96 -26.41 3.54
C GLY A 109 24.66 -26.97 4.78
N PHE A 110 23.91 -27.17 5.85
CA PHE A 110 24.33 -27.87 7.07
C PHE A 110 25.62 -27.34 7.75
N GLY A 111 26.08 -26.13 7.42
CA GLY A 111 27.18 -25.46 8.10
C GLY A 111 28.60 -25.94 7.77
N PHE A 112 28.79 -26.90 6.87
CA PHE A 112 30.11 -27.48 6.60
C PHE A 112 30.64 -27.26 5.16
N MET A 113 29.77 -26.97 4.19
CA MET A 113 30.16 -26.74 2.80
C MET A 113 29.34 -25.61 2.17
N PRO A 114 29.96 -24.63 1.48
CA PRO A 114 29.23 -23.66 0.69
C PRO A 114 28.55 -24.34 -0.49
N THR A 115 27.22 -24.27 -0.51
CA THR A 115 26.39 -24.73 -1.61
C THR A 115 25.77 -23.52 -2.29
N ARG A 116 25.98 -23.39 -3.60
CA ARG A 116 25.28 -22.40 -4.42
C ARG A 116 24.18 -23.09 -5.17
N ALA A 117 22.97 -22.54 -5.14
CA ALA A 117 21.84 -23.07 -5.89
C ALA A 117 21.12 -21.96 -6.65
N VAL A 118 20.60 -22.30 -7.82
CA VAL A 118 19.70 -21.48 -8.62
C VAL A 118 18.37 -22.22 -8.68
N ALA A 119 17.30 -21.58 -8.22
CA ALA A 119 15.96 -22.12 -8.33
C ALA A 119 15.05 -21.15 -9.09
N GLU A 120 14.05 -21.69 -9.75
CA GLU A 120 12.98 -20.96 -10.41
C GLU A 120 11.63 -21.41 -9.85
N ALA A 121 10.71 -20.47 -9.63
CA ALA A 121 9.32 -20.78 -9.37
C ALA A 121 8.57 -20.79 -10.70
N VAL A 122 8.05 -21.96 -11.04
CA VAL A 122 7.26 -22.19 -12.25
C VAL A 122 5.80 -22.24 -11.85
N GLN A 123 5.01 -21.28 -12.33
CA GLN A 123 3.57 -21.31 -12.12
C GLN A 123 2.97 -22.56 -12.79
N SER A 124 2.07 -23.25 -12.09
CA SER A 124 1.39 -24.44 -12.57
C SER A 124 -0.12 -24.33 -12.38
N GLY A 125 -0.88 -25.17 -13.09
CA GLY A 125 -2.29 -25.37 -12.81
C GLY A 125 -2.52 -26.09 -11.46
N PRO A 126 -3.78 -26.14 -10.99
CA PRO A 126 -4.15 -26.89 -9.79
C PRO A 126 -3.73 -28.37 -9.84
N PRO A 127 -3.27 -28.96 -8.72
CA PRO A 127 -2.91 -30.38 -8.67
C PRO A 127 -4.06 -31.29 -9.11
N GLY A 128 -3.75 -32.26 -9.97
CA GLY A 128 -4.72 -33.25 -10.45
C GLY A 128 -5.76 -32.72 -11.45
N LYS A 129 -5.64 -31.46 -11.90
CA LYS A 129 -6.60 -30.85 -12.83
C LYS A 129 -5.87 -30.24 -14.05
N PRO A 130 -5.39 -31.08 -14.99
CA PRO A 130 -4.59 -30.62 -16.14
C PRO A 130 -5.33 -29.71 -17.12
N ASN A 131 -6.67 -29.72 -17.09
CA ASN A 131 -7.53 -28.90 -17.94
C ASN A 131 -7.99 -27.60 -17.26
N ASP A 132 -7.71 -27.42 -15.96
CA ASP A 132 -8.04 -26.19 -15.24
C ASP A 132 -7.11 -25.05 -15.68
N PRO A 133 -7.56 -23.79 -15.57
CA PRO A 133 -6.74 -22.63 -15.87
C PRO A 133 -5.39 -22.65 -15.13
N ILE A 134 -4.31 -22.38 -15.86
CA ILE A 134 -2.94 -22.35 -15.31
C ILE A 134 -2.63 -21.03 -14.58
N THR A 135 -3.58 -20.11 -14.56
CA THR A 135 -3.43 -18.73 -14.12
C THR A 135 -3.65 -18.55 -12.61
N ALA A 136 -2.97 -17.55 -12.06
CA ALA A 136 -3.22 -17.05 -10.72
C ALA A 136 -4.59 -16.33 -10.67
N ASN A 137 -5.30 -16.43 -9.55
CA ASN A 137 -6.42 -15.57 -9.22
C ASN A 137 -5.91 -14.24 -8.67
N LEU A 138 -6.45 -13.12 -9.14
CA LEU A 138 -6.14 -11.79 -8.63
C LEU A 138 -7.40 -11.15 -8.05
N ARG A 139 -7.22 -10.36 -6.99
CA ARG A 139 -8.31 -9.64 -6.32
C ARG A 139 -7.81 -8.31 -5.76
N LEU A 140 -8.46 -7.21 -6.12
CA LEU A 140 -8.39 -5.94 -5.41
C LEU A 140 -9.72 -5.72 -4.71
N VAL A 141 -9.67 -5.30 -3.46
CA VAL A 141 -10.83 -4.85 -2.70
C VAL A 141 -10.48 -3.51 -2.05
N ARG A 142 -11.32 -2.51 -2.23
CA ARG A 142 -11.15 -1.18 -1.63
C ARG A 142 -12.49 -0.46 -1.51
N LYS A 143 -12.47 0.75 -0.95
CA LYS A 143 -13.58 1.70 -1.09
C LYS A 143 -13.69 2.16 -2.53
N GLN A 144 -14.91 2.18 -3.05
CA GLN A 144 -15.21 2.73 -4.37
C GLN A 144 -15.00 4.24 -4.40
N PHE A 145 -15.39 4.91 -3.32
CA PHE A 145 -15.30 6.36 -3.19
C PHE A 145 -14.67 6.70 -1.85
N GLN A 146 -13.43 7.17 -1.88
CA GLN A 146 -12.70 7.51 -0.65
C GLN A 146 -13.38 8.65 0.12
N GLN A 147 -14.20 9.46 -0.54
CA GLN A 147 -14.96 10.56 0.06
C GLN A 147 -16.33 10.16 0.63
N PHE A 148 -16.71 8.88 0.63
CA PHE A 148 -17.99 8.43 1.21
C PHE A 148 -17.85 7.49 2.41
N ARG A 149 -18.49 7.87 3.53
CA ARG A 149 -18.60 7.02 4.71
C ARG A 149 -19.83 6.12 4.57
N GLN A 150 -19.63 4.88 4.14
CA GLN A 150 -20.66 3.84 4.17
C GLN A 150 -20.14 2.61 4.91
N PRO A 151 -21.04 1.74 5.42
CA PRO A 151 -20.68 0.36 5.71
C PRO A 151 -19.97 -0.24 4.50
N GLY A 152 -18.86 -0.95 4.71
CA GLY A 152 -18.05 -1.43 3.60
C GLY A 152 -16.68 -1.83 4.08
N ILE A 153 -15.71 -1.79 3.17
CA ILE A 153 -14.34 -2.22 3.50
C ILE A 153 -13.57 -1.00 4.01
N GLY A 154 -13.12 -1.07 5.27
CA GLY A 154 -12.32 0.00 5.90
C GLY A 154 -10.86 0.04 5.44
N THR A 155 -10.39 -1.00 4.74
CA THR A 155 -9.01 -1.11 4.24
C THR A 155 -8.98 -1.47 2.76
N ALA A 156 -7.93 -1.09 2.05
CA ALA A 156 -7.69 -1.57 0.69
C ALA A 156 -6.71 -2.74 0.73
N GLN A 157 -6.98 -3.77 -0.06
CA GLN A 157 -6.16 -4.97 -0.15
C GLN A 157 -6.08 -5.44 -1.59
N LEU A 158 -4.89 -5.84 -2.01
CA LEU A 158 -4.66 -6.59 -3.22
C LEU A 158 -4.19 -7.99 -2.82
N GLY A 159 -4.62 -9.02 -3.53
CA GLY A 159 -4.06 -10.34 -3.34
C GLY A 159 -3.99 -11.13 -4.64
N ALA A 160 -3.13 -12.13 -4.60
CA ALA A 160 -2.88 -13.06 -5.67
C ALA A 160 -2.79 -14.47 -5.08
N SER A 161 -3.40 -15.44 -5.75
CA SER A 161 -3.29 -16.85 -5.37
C SER A 161 -2.97 -17.68 -6.60
N SER A 162 -1.93 -18.51 -6.54
CA SER A 162 -1.55 -19.42 -7.61
C SER A 162 -1.03 -20.74 -7.06
N TYR A 163 -0.82 -21.72 -7.95
CA TYR A 163 0.06 -22.85 -7.66
C TYR A 163 1.40 -22.64 -8.33
N VAL A 164 2.46 -22.99 -7.62
CA VAL A 164 3.84 -22.91 -8.11
C VAL A 164 4.57 -24.21 -7.82
N ARG A 165 5.52 -24.56 -8.68
CA ARG A 165 6.54 -25.57 -8.43
C ARG A 165 7.89 -24.87 -8.28
N ILE A 166 8.73 -25.35 -7.38
CA ILE A 166 10.11 -24.90 -7.31
C ILE A 166 10.95 -25.90 -8.10
N LYS A 167 11.61 -25.42 -9.16
CA LYS A 167 12.54 -26.21 -9.96
C LYS A 167 13.96 -25.76 -9.65
N ALA A 168 14.81 -26.72 -9.26
CA ALA A 168 16.22 -26.44 -9.08
C ALA A 168 16.90 -26.53 -10.44
N VAL A 169 17.58 -25.46 -10.84
CA VAL A 169 18.13 -25.30 -12.20
C VAL A 169 19.63 -25.56 -12.21
N LYS A 170 20.34 -25.11 -11.17
CA LYS A 170 21.79 -25.30 -11.02
C LYS A 170 22.14 -25.49 -9.56
N ALA A 171 23.12 -26.33 -9.28
CA ALA A 171 23.75 -26.43 -7.98
C ALA A 171 25.26 -26.56 -8.13
N GLU A 172 26.00 -26.01 -7.17
CA GLU A 172 27.45 -26.13 -7.05
C GLU A 172 27.80 -26.42 -5.59
N VAL A 173 28.72 -27.35 -5.35
CA VAL A 173 29.30 -27.62 -4.03
C VAL A 173 30.79 -27.36 -4.12
N ASN A 174 31.31 -26.45 -3.30
CA ASN A 174 32.70 -26.00 -3.37
C ASN A 174 33.13 -25.54 -4.78
N GLY A 175 32.21 -24.93 -5.53
CA GLY A 175 32.45 -24.48 -6.91
C GLY A 175 32.45 -25.59 -7.97
N VAL A 176 32.20 -26.85 -7.59
CA VAL A 176 32.02 -27.95 -8.53
C VAL A 176 30.54 -28.07 -8.88
N PRO A 177 30.15 -27.91 -10.17
CA PRO A 177 28.77 -28.09 -10.60
C PRO A 177 28.26 -29.50 -10.31
N ILE A 178 27.04 -29.58 -9.79
CA ILE A 178 26.31 -30.82 -9.59
C ILE A 178 25.21 -30.91 -10.66
N ASP A 179 25.15 -32.04 -11.34
CA ASP A 179 24.07 -32.32 -12.28
C ASP A 179 22.80 -32.72 -11.52
N LEU A 180 21.79 -31.86 -11.59
CA LEU A 180 20.50 -32.04 -10.93
C LEU A 180 19.51 -32.85 -11.79
N GLY A 181 19.79 -33.08 -13.07
CA GLY A 181 18.81 -33.63 -14.00
C GLY A 181 17.67 -32.66 -14.34
N GLU A 182 16.93 -32.96 -15.41
CA GLU A 182 15.89 -32.05 -15.94
C GLU A 182 14.61 -32.02 -15.10
N GLN A 183 14.38 -33.06 -14.30
CA GLN A 183 13.14 -33.30 -13.56
C GLN A 183 13.22 -32.88 -12.09
N CYS A 184 14.28 -32.17 -11.68
CA CYS A 184 14.47 -31.77 -10.29
C CYS A 184 13.50 -30.66 -9.86
N THR A 185 12.33 -31.07 -9.36
CA THR A 185 11.23 -30.17 -9.00
C THR A 185 10.51 -30.61 -7.73
N THR A 186 9.85 -29.66 -7.08
CA THR A 186 8.83 -29.95 -6.08
C THR A 186 7.50 -30.32 -6.73
N SER A 187 6.62 -30.93 -5.93
CA SER A 187 5.18 -30.93 -6.21
C SER A 187 4.63 -29.49 -6.21
N PRO A 188 3.47 -29.23 -6.87
CA PRO A 188 2.84 -27.91 -6.79
C PRO A 188 2.44 -27.56 -5.36
N THR A 189 2.67 -26.30 -4.98
CA THR A 189 2.24 -25.72 -3.71
C THR A 189 1.49 -24.43 -3.93
N ALA A 190 0.62 -24.08 -2.99
CA ALA A 190 -0.14 -22.84 -3.04
C ALA A 190 0.75 -21.65 -2.69
N PHE A 191 0.70 -20.62 -3.51
CA PHE A 191 1.35 -19.34 -3.29
C PHE A 191 0.27 -18.28 -3.14
N VAL A 192 0.07 -17.80 -1.91
CA VAL A 192 -0.98 -16.83 -1.58
C VAL A 192 -0.34 -15.54 -1.09
N GLY A 193 -0.26 -14.56 -1.98
CA GLY A 193 0.27 -13.23 -1.67
C GLY A 193 -0.84 -12.24 -1.33
N LYS A 194 -0.60 -11.38 -0.35
CA LYS A 194 -1.47 -10.26 0.04
C LYS A 194 -0.65 -8.98 0.18
N ALA A 195 -1.19 -7.89 -0.30
CA ALA A 195 -0.66 -6.55 -0.14
C ALA A 195 -1.73 -5.70 0.53
N TRP A 196 -1.38 -5.07 1.63
CA TRP A 196 -2.24 -4.10 2.29
C TRP A 196 -1.95 -2.71 1.69
N LEU A 197 -3.00 -2.04 1.23
CA LEU A 197 -2.93 -0.80 0.46
C LEU A 197 -3.51 0.40 1.22
N GLY A 198 -3.65 0.28 2.54
CA GLY A 198 -4.10 1.40 3.36
C GLY A 198 -5.53 1.34 3.88
N GLY A 199 -5.95 2.44 4.47
CA GLY A 199 -7.24 2.66 5.11
C GLY A 199 -7.41 4.12 5.49
N ASP A 200 -8.57 4.49 6.05
CA ASP A 200 -8.90 5.90 6.32
C ASP A 200 -7.84 6.63 7.18
N ARG A 201 -7.19 5.94 8.13
CA ARG A 201 -6.17 6.55 8.99
C ARG A 201 -4.77 6.62 8.38
N THR A 202 -4.46 5.75 7.45
CA THR A 202 -3.10 5.59 6.89
C THR A 202 -3.00 6.12 5.47
N GLY A 203 -4.09 6.69 4.96
CA GLY A 203 -4.29 6.95 3.54
C GLY A 203 -4.45 5.66 2.74
N TYR A 204 -4.69 5.82 1.43
CA TYR A 204 -4.80 4.72 0.49
C TYR A 204 -3.68 4.80 -0.55
N LEU A 205 -2.98 3.69 -0.77
CA LEU A 205 -2.01 3.51 -1.85
C LEU A 205 -2.75 3.07 -3.12
N ASP A 206 -2.46 3.71 -4.26
CA ASP A 206 -2.94 3.18 -5.54
C ASP A 206 -2.17 1.91 -5.85
N TYR A 207 -2.90 0.80 -6.06
CA TYR A 207 -2.31 -0.49 -6.41
C TYR A 207 -1.46 -0.44 -7.69
N LYS A 208 -1.67 0.55 -8.56
CA LYS A 208 -0.85 0.73 -9.76
C LYS A 208 0.50 1.38 -9.50
N GLU A 209 0.68 2.07 -8.38
CA GLU A 209 1.95 2.74 -8.03
C GLU A 209 3.02 1.75 -7.56
N GLY A 210 2.66 0.47 -7.35
CA GLY A 210 3.54 -0.55 -6.79
C GLY A 210 3.36 -0.69 -5.28
N GLN A 211 3.54 -1.92 -4.78
CA GLN A 211 3.19 -2.28 -3.41
C GLN A 211 4.04 -3.45 -2.90
N THR A 212 4.04 -3.64 -1.59
CA THR A 212 4.68 -4.80 -0.96
C THR A 212 3.69 -5.96 -0.91
N LEU A 213 3.95 -7.01 -1.69
CA LEU A 213 3.25 -8.29 -1.61
C LEU A 213 3.94 -9.19 -0.59
N VAL A 214 3.15 -9.68 0.35
CA VAL A 214 3.59 -10.55 1.42
C VAL A 214 2.95 -11.93 1.27
N VAL A 215 3.76 -12.97 1.37
CA VAL A 215 3.34 -14.37 1.36
C VAL A 215 3.76 -14.96 2.70
N ASP A 216 2.79 -15.26 3.53
CA ASP A 216 3.00 -15.85 4.84
C ASP A 216 2.84 -17.37 4.77
N ASP A 217 3.61 -18.08 5.59
CA ASP A 217 3.51 -19.54 5.78
C ASP A 217 3.52 -20.37 4.49
N LEU A 218 4.43 -20.02 3.57
CA LEU A 218 4.67 -20.78 2.36
C LEU A 218 5.25 -22.16 2.72
N ASP A 219 4.54 -23.21 2.34
CA ASP A 219 5.03 -24.58 2.40
C ASP A 219 5.76 -24.93 1.11
N ILE A 220 7.05 -25.28 1.22
CA ILE A 220 7.86 -25.76 0.10
C ILE A 220 7.83 -27.30 0.16
N PRO A 221 7.20 -27.99 -0.80
CA PRO A 221 7.11 -29.45 -0.77
C PRO A 221 8.47 -30.10 -1.00
N PHE A 222 8.50 -31.42 -0.83
CA PHE A 222 9.69 -32.21 -1.11
C PHE A 222 10.08 -32.16 -2.59
N PHE A 223 11.38 -32.15 -2.83
CA PHE A 223 11.98 -32.31 -4.14
C PHE A 223 11.89 -33.77 -4.58
N SER A 224 11.83 -33.97 -5.89
CA SER A 224 11.82 -35.27 -6.54
C SER A 224 12.50 -35.17 -7.89
N GLY A 225 13.01 -36.31 -8.41
CA GLY A 225 13.63 -36.37 -9.73
C GLY A 225 14.96 -35.62 -9.82
N CYS A 226 15.66 -35.47 -8.69
CA CYS A 226 16.92 -34.74 -8.62
C CYS A 226 18.12 -35.67 -8.66
N GLY A 227 19.09 -35.32 -9.51
CA GLY A 227 20.33 -36.04 -9.73
C GLY A 227 20.27 -36.99 -10.93
N VAL A 228 21.45 -37.28 -11.50
CA VAL A 228 21.60 -38.18 -12.66
C VAL A 228 22.24 -39.51 -12.24
N THR A 229 23.34 -39.45 -11.50
CA THR A 229 24.06 -40.64 -11.01
C THR A 229 23.65 -41.07 -9.61
N GLU A 230 23.16 -40.14 -8.80
CA GLU A 230 22.72 -40.36 -7.43
C GLU A 230 21.43 -39.58 -7.15
N ASP A 231 20.63 -40.02 -6.17
CA ASP A 231 19.41 -39.30 -5.80
C ASP A 231 19.73 -38.13 -4.86
N LEU A 232 19.60 -36.92 -5.40
CA LEU A 232 19.82 -35.65 -4.68
C LEU A 232 18.53 -35.09 -4.07
N SER A 233 17.40 -35.78 -4.24
CA SER A 233 16.10 -35.32 -3.73
C SER A 233 16.09 -35.17 -2.20
N PRO A 234 16.65 -36.10 -1.41
CA PRO A 234 16.68 -35.99 0.06
C PRO A 234 17.48 -34.79 0.56
N ILE A 235 18.62 -34.48 -0.05
CA ILE A 235 19.48 -33.37 0.42
C ILE A 235 18.87 -32.00 0.10
N LEU A 236 18.26 -31.83 -1.07
CA LEU A 236 17.55 -30.60 -1.44
C LEU A 236 16.31 -30.40 -0.55
N THR A 237 15.55 -31.47 -0.35
CA THR A 237 14.43 -31.53 0.60
C THR A 237 14.85 -31.15 2.03
N ALA A 238 15.96 -31.72 2.50
CA ALA A 238 16.47 -31.45 3.83
C ALA A 238 16.93 -29.98 3.97
N SER A 239 17.30 -29.31 2.87
CA SER A 239 17.78 -27.93 2.88
C SER A 239 16.64 -26.89 2.88
N VAL A 240 15.65 -27.00 2.00
CA VAL A 240 14.68 -25.90 1.80
C VAL A 240 13.22 -26.26 2.02
N SER A 241 12.86 -27.56 2.00
CA SER A 241 11.46 -27.98 2.11
C SER A 241 10.93 -27.92 3.54
N GLY A 242 9.67 -27.53 3.68
CA GLY A 242 8.94 -27.39 4.94
C GLY A 242 8.04 -26.15 4.96
N SER A 243 7.28 -25.98 6.05
CA SER A 243 6.36 -24.86 6.26
C SER A 243 7.02 -23.65 6.92
N GLY A 244 6.28 -22.55 7.01
CA GLY A 244 6.72 -21.33 7.67
C GLY A 244 7.73 -20.49 6.86
N ASN A 245 7.94 -20.80 5.58
CA ASN A 245 8.69 -19.88 4.72
C ASN A 245 7.86 -18.62 4.48
N TYR A 246 8.54 -17.52 4.14
CA TYR A 246 7.89 -16.23 4.00
C TYR A 246 8.51 -15.47 2.84
N ALA A 247 7.69 -14.87 1.97
CA ALA A 247 8.19 -14.01 0.90
C ALA A 247 7.69 -12.57 1.07
N ASN A 248 8.58 -11.63 0.79
CA ASN A 248 8.25 -10.21 0.72
C ASN A 248 8.78 -9.67 -0.60
N VAL A 249 7.88 -9.22 -1.46
CA VAL A 249 8.18 -8.76 -2.81
C VAL A 249 7.59 -7.37 -3.00
N ASN A 250 8.45 -6.37 -3.18
CA ASN A 250 8.03 -5.06 -3.61
C ASN A 250 7.78 -5.10 -5.12
N THR A 251 6.67 -4.53 -5.59
CA THR A 251 6.38 -4.38 -7.01
C THR A 251 6.62 -2.95 -7.46
N GLY A 252 7.02 -2.80 -8.72
CA GLY A 252 7.02 -1.52 -9.41
C GLY A 252 5.62 -1.09 -9.85
N THR A 253 5.58 0.07 -10.49
CA THR A 253 4.38 0.61 -11.12
C THR A 253 3.86 -0.35 -12.20
N TRP A 254 2.54 -0.46 -12.33
CA TRP A 254 1.91 -1.37 -13.29
C TRP A 254 1.91 -0.75 -14.68
N CYS A 255 2.65 -1.35 -15.61
CA CYS A 255 2.72 -0.92 -17.00
C CYS A 255 1.45 -1.38 -17.75
N ASP A 256 0.67 -0.43 -18.29
CA ASP A 256 -0.53 -0.70 -19.12
C ASP A 256 -0.08 -1.04 -20.54
N LEU A 257 -0.17 -2.32 -20.90
CA LEU A 257 0.31 -2.84 -22.20
C LEU A 257 -0.53 -2.36 -23.39
N ARG A 258 -1.71 -1.78 -23.16
CA ARG A 258 -2.56 -1.23 -24.24
C ARG A 258 -2.12 0.17 -24.64
N THR A 259 -1.69 0.98 -23.68
CA THR A 259 -1.41 2.41 -23.89
C THR A 259 0.08 2.73 -23.81
N GLY A 260 0.90 1.82 -23.27
CA GLY A 260 2.29 2.12 -22.91
C GLY A 260 2.42 3.01 -21.67
N ALA A 261 1.32 3.35 -21.01
CA ALA A 261 1.35 4.18 -19.82
C ALA A 261 2.09 3.47 -18.68
N GLN A 262 2.93 4.23 -17.97
CA GLN A 262 3.71 3.75 -16.82
C GLN A 262 4.72 2.63 -17.17
N CYS A 263 5.10 2.52 -18.43
CA CYS A 263 6.15 1.61 -18.89
C CYS A 263 7.48 2.36 -19.06
N VAL A 264 8.60 1.68 -18.81
CA VAL A 264 9.96 2.15 -19.10
C VAL A 264 10.56 1.19 -20.11
N ASP A 265 10.99 1.72 -21.26
CA ASP A 265 11.52 0.92 -22.38
C ASP A 265 10.61 -0.26 -22.78
N ASN A 266 9.29 -0.01 -22.86
CA ASN A 266 8.26 -1.00 -23.16
C ASN A 266 8.18 -2.17 -22.14
N ALA A 267 8.71 -2.00 -20.94
CA ALA A 267 8.62 -2.97 -19.87
C ALA A 267 8.06 -2.32 -18.60
N ALA A 268 7.55 -3.14 -17.68
CA ALA A 268 7.22 -2.64 -16.36
C ALA A 268 8.50 -2.14 -15.66
N PRO A 269 8.44 -0.99 -14.97
CA PRO A 269 9.55 -0.49 -14.17
C PRO A 269 9.83 -1.43 -13.00
N LEU A 270 11.09 -1.45 -12.57
CA LEU A 270 11.49 -2.14 -11.35
C LEU A 270 10.90 -1.42 -10.12
N PRO A 271 10.80 -2.10 -8.96
CA PRO A 271 10.24 -1.52 -7.74
C PRO A 271 11.05 -0.32 -7.27
N ALA A 272 10.36 0.78 -6.97
CA ALA A 272 11.00 1.94 -6.38
C ALA A 272 10.96 1.82 -4.85
N THR A 273 12.11 1.99 -4.20
CA THR A 273 12.27 1.85 -2.75
C THR A 273 12.90 3.09 -2.14
N VAL A 274 12.99 3.13 -0.82
CA VAL A 274 13.57 4.25 -0.08
C VAL A 274 14.77 3.78 0.72
N THR A 275 15.84 4.55 0.69
CA THR A 275 16.96 4.42 1.62
C THR A 275 16.90 5.56 2.65
N VAL A 276 17.00 5.20 3.93
CA VAL A 276 17.10 6.13 5.06
C VAL A 276 18.40 5.82 5.81
N PRO A 277 19.50 6.54 5.53
CA PRO A 277 20.81 6.24 6.12
C PRO A 277 20.91 6.56 7.61
N GLN A 278 20.27 7.64 8.07
CA GLN A 278 20.35 8.07 9.47
C GLN A 278 19.31 7.34 10.34
N GLY A 279 18.02 7.49 10.03
CA GLY A 279 16.92 6.94 10.81
C GLY A 279 16.83 7.54 12.22
N GLY A 280 16.10 6.86 13.10
CA GLY A 280 15.84 7.23 14.49
C GLY A 280 14.66 8.19 14.67
N ASP A 281 14.45 8.57 15.93
CA ASP A 281 13.48 9.59 16.32
C ASP A 281 13.79 10.92 15.65
N THR A 282 12.83 11.45 14.90
CA THR A 282 12.96 12.70 14.17
C THR A 282 11.76 13.60 14.41
N ASN A 283 12.03 14.85 14.78
CA ASN A 283 11.04 15.91 14.86
C ASN A 283 10.96 16.62 13.52
N VAL A 284 9.75 16.80 13.00
CA VAL A 284 9.43 17.51 11.76
C VAL A 284 8.64 18.74 12.17
N THR A 285 9.32 19.88 12.21
CA THR A 285 8.83 21.12 12.85
C THR A 285 8.55 22.20 11.81
N GLY A 286 7.35 22.75 11.83
CA GLY A 286 6.95 23.93 11.07
C GLY A 286 6.72 25.11 12.01
N HIS A 287 7.11 26.31 11.58
CA HIS A 287 6.86 27.56 12.31
C HIS A 287 5.73 28.33 11.62
N GLN A 288 4.90 29.00 12.41
CA GLN A 288 3.74 29.76 11.91
C GLN A 288 2.79 28.87 11.09
N PHE A 289 2.37 27.75 11.67
CA PHE A 289 1.39 26.89 11.05
C PHE A 289 0.06 27.63 10.96
N LEU A 290 -0.47 27.82 9.74
CA LEU A 290 -1.71 28.55 9.50
C LEU A 290 -2.60 27.79 8.54
N LEU A 291 -3.81 27.47 9.00
CA LEU A 291 -4.92 27.00 8.17
C LEU A 291 -5.89 28.15 7.96
N THR A 292 -6.10 28.56 6.71
CA THR A 292 -7.04 29.63 6.38
C THR A 292 -8.25 29.09 5.65
N ARG A 293 -9.44 29.52 6.06
CA ARG A 293 -10.66 29.27 5.32
C ARG A 293 -10.79 30.20 4.13
N ASN A 294 -10.83 29.67 2.91
CA ASN A 294 -11.06 30.49 1.72
C ASN A 294 -12.57 30.71 1.52
N SER A 295 -13.13 31.72 2.17
CA SER A 295 -14.59 32.02 2.18
C SER A 295 -15.05 32.98 1.08
N GLY A 296 -14.17 33.42 0.18
CA GLY A 296 -14.48 34.45 -0.82
C GLY A 296 -14.72 35.85 -0.23
N THR A 297 -14.71 35.98 1.09
CA THR A 297 -14.72 37.26 1.83
C THR A 297 -13.29 37.76 2.04
N PRO A 298 -13.08 39.08 2.22
CA PRO A 298 -11.76 39.66 2.49
C PRO A 298 -11.14 39.13 3.79
N GLU A 299 -11.98 38.94 4.81
CA GLU A 299 -11.60 38.36 6.09
C GLU A 299 -11.86 36.85 6.07
N LYS A 300 -10.81 36.09 6.39
CA LYS A 300 -10.80 34.63 6.38
C LYS A 300 -10.72 34.14 7.81
N ALA A 301 -11.57 33.19 8.18
CA ALA A 301 -11.39 32.46 9.43
C ALA A 301 -10.06 31.67 9.38
N GLN A 302 -9.32 31.63 10.48
CA GLN A 302 -7.98 31.06 10.54
C GLN A 302 -7.79 30.25 11.82
N PHE A 303 -7.14 29.09 11.69
CA PHE A 303 -6.54 28.38 12.82
C PHE A 303 -5.04 28.49 12.66
N GLY A 304 -4.38 29.15 13.60
CA GLY A 304 -2.94 29.40 13.56
C GLY A 304 -2.26 28.89 14.82
N CYS A 305 -1.03 28.39 14.70
CA CYS A 305 -0.16 28.02 15.81
C CYS A 305 1.25 28.56 15.58
N GLU A 306 1.93 28.97 16.65
CA GLU A 306 3.32 29.42 16.59
C GLU A 306 4.24 28.32 16.07
N SER A 307 4.01 27.09 16.51
CA SER A 307 4.73 25.92 16.05
C SER A 307 3.82 24.70 15.89
N MET A 308 4.20 23.84 14.96
CA MET A 308 3.66 22.49 14.82
C MET A 308 4.84 21.51 14.72
N ALA A 309 4.85 20.50 15.58
CA ALA A 309 5.89 19.48 15.60
C ALA A 309 5.29 18.08 15.45
N MET A 310 5.75 17.34 14.45
CA MET A 310 5.44 15.92 14.28
C MET A 310 6.65 15.08 14.65
N ARG A 311 6.51 14.08 15.50
CA ARG A 311 7.61 13.17 15.85
C ARG A 311 7.41 11.82 15.17
N PHE A 312 8.36 11.41 14.34
CA PHE A 312 8.38 10.13 13.63
C PHE A 312 9.56 9.28 14.08
N ASP A 313 9.36 7.96 14.19
CA ASP A 313 10.44 6.99 14.32
C ASP A 313 10.76 6.41 12.93
N LEU A 314 11.85 6.88 12.33
CA LEU A 314 12.29 6.45 11.00
C LEU A 314 13.23 5.26 11.12
N LYS A 315 12.89 4.14 10.48
CA LYS A 315 13.80 3.00 10.44
C LYS A 315 15.00 3.33 9.56
N ARG A 316 16.21 3.21 10.11
CA ARG A 316 17.43 3.19 9.31
C ARG A 316 17.43 1.94 8.43
N GLY A 317 17.71 2.11 7.15
CA GLY A 317 17.81 0.97 6.24
C GLY A 317 17.87 1.34 4.77
N HIS A 318 18.19 0.33 3.98
CA HIS A 318 18.09 0.35 2.53
C HIS A 318 16.84 -0.40 2.11
N TRP A 319 16.27 -0.02 0.96
CA TRP A 319 15.19 -0.76 0.30
C TRP A 319 13.90 -0.84 1.13
N LEU A 320 13.64 0.23 1.90
CA LEU A 320 12.44 0.36 2.69
C LEU A 320 11.22 0.57 1.80
N PRO A 321 10.03 0.09 2.23
CA PRO A 321 8.80 0.37 1.52
C PRO A 321 8.53 1.88 1.50
N ARG A 322 8.03 2.38 0.37
CA ARG A 322 7.63 3.79 0.23
C ARG A 322 6.40 4.14 1.08
N TYR A 323 5.49 3.18 1.24
CA TYR A 323 4.24 3.38 1.95
C TYR A 323 4.38 3.08 3.45
N MET A 324 3.86 3.96 4.30
CA MET A 324 4.01 3.91 5.77
C MET A 324 5.47 3.77 6.24
N LEU A 325 6.33 4.63 5.72
CA LEU A 325 7.74 4.70 6.07
C LEU A 325 7.96 4.88 7.58
N ALA A 326 7.13 5.70 8.22
CA ALA A 326 7.18 5.91 9.68
C ALA A 326 5.80 6.18 10.28
N LYS A 327 5.67 5.81 11.55
CA LYS A 327 4.55 6.16 12.43
C LYS A 327 4.98 7.32 13.32
N GLY A 328 4.05 8.23 13.61
CA GLY A 328 4.36 9.38 14.45
C GLY A 328 3.17 9.90 15.26
N ASN A 329 3.42 11.00 15.95
CA ASN A 329 2.44 11.81 16.66
C ASN A 329 2.62 13.29 16.29
N LEU A 330 1.73 14.13 16.82
CA LEU A 330 1.69 15.56 16.54
C LEU A 330 1.49 16.34 17.83
N SER A 331 2.15 17.48 17.90
CA SER A 331 2.01 18.48 18.96
C SER A 331 1.93 19.87 18.32
N LEU A 332 1.20 20.77 18.97
CA LEU A 332 1.00 22.15 18.55
C LEU A 332 1.26 23.07 19.73
N GLU A 333 1.81 24.25 19.48
CA GLU A 333 2.10 25.25 20.52
C GLU A 333 1.66 26.64 20.06
N GLY A 334 1.19 27.46 21.02
CA GLY A 334 0.81 28.85 20.77
C GLY A 334 -0.36 28.98 19.79
N CYS A 335 -1.37 28.11 19.90
CA CYS A 335 -2.49 28.10 18.97
C CYS A 335 -3.53 29.18 19.27
N LYS A 336 -4.16 29.69 18.20
CA LYS A 336 -5.23 30.68 18.23
C LYS A 336 -6.25 30.39 17.13
N VAL A 337 -7.50 30.74 17.40
CA VAL A 337 -8.59 30.70 16.44
C VAL A 337 -9.01 32.13 16.12
N LYS A 338 -8.86 32.53 14.86
CA LYS A 338 -9.33 33.83 14.36
C LYS A 338 -10.60 33.65 13.55
N THR A 339 -11.69 34.24 13.98
CA THR A 339 -12.98 34.18 13.29
C THR A 339 -13.03 35.06 12.04
N SER A 340 -14.04 34.85 11.19
CA SER A 340 -14.18 35.62 9.94
C SER A 340 -14.57 37.08 10.11
N ASP A 341 -14.88 37.52 11.33
CA ASP A 341 -15.06 38.92 11.75
C ASP A 341 -13.80 39.49 12.44
N GLY A 342 -12.70 38.72 12.44
CA GLY A 342 -11.39 39.17 12.90
C GLY A 342 -11.12 39.01 14.40
N ILE A 343 -12.05 38.48 15.19
CA ILE A 343 -11.86 38.22 16.63
C ILE A 343 -10.92 37.03 16.82
N GLU A 344 -9.97 37.14 17.74
CA GLU A 344 -9.02 36.07 18.08
C GLU A 344 -9.36 35.47 19.44
N TYR A 345 -9.46 34.15 19.48
CA TYR A 345 -9.72 33.37 20.67
C TYR A 345 -8.50 32.50 21.01
N PRO A 346 -8.07 32.45 22.29
CA PRO A 346 -7.01 31.56 22.72
C PRO A 346 -7.45 30.09 22.63
N VAL A 347 -6.50 29.22 22.29
CA VAL A 347 -6.67 27.77 22.36
C VAL A 347 -6.08 27.29 23.68
N VAL A 348 -6.92 26.70 24.53
CA VAL A 348 -6.51 26.17 25.84
C VAL A 348 -5.97 24.75 25.75
N GLU A 349 -6.48 23.95 24.82
CA GLU A 349 -5.96 22.61 24.55
C GLU A 349 -6.03 22.27 23.06
N SER A 350 -5.05 21.51 22.59
CA SER A 350 -5.08 20.93 21.25
C SER A 350 -4.57 19.51 21.30
N THR A 351 -5.38 18.57 20.82
CA THR A 351 -5.04 17.15 20.81
C THR A 351 -5.13 16.59 19.40
N GLN A 352 -4.26 15.62 19.09
CA GLN A 352 -4.31 14.83 17.88
C GLN A 352 -4.89 13.45 18.20
N GLU A 353 -5.95 13.06 17.50
CA GLU A 353 -6.55 11.74 17.68
C GLU A 353 -5.76 10.66 16.92
N GLY A 354 -5.07 9.79 17.66
CA GLY A 354 -4.34 8.65 17.13
C GLY A 354 -3.11 8.99 16.28
N PRO A 355 -2.50 7.99 15.63
CA PRO A 355 -1.17 8.15 15.05
C PRO A 355 -1.19 8.81 13.68
N LEU A 356 -0.08 9.48 13.37
CA LEU A 356 0.26 9.92 12.02
C LEU A 356 1.06 8.85 11.27
N TRP A 357 0.96 8.87 9.95
CA TRP A 357 1.76 8.03 9.06
C TRP A 357 2.41 8.85 7.97
N LEU A 358 3.73 8.71 7.86
CA LEU A 358 4.54 9.30 6.79
C LEU A 358 4.70 8.29 5.65
N SER A 359 4.37 8.68 4.43
CA SER A 359 4.57 7.88 3.22
C SER A 359 5.26 8.69 2.16
N VAL A 360 6.07 8.04 1.32
CA VAL A 360 6.69 8.63 0.13
C VAL A 360 5.83 8.30 -1.08
N ARG A 361 5.53 9.30 -1.90
CA ARG A 361 4.78 9.19 -3.15
C ARG A 361 5.56 9.77 -4.32
N GLU A 362 5.22 9.26 -5.50
CA GLU A 362 5.69 9.80 -6.77
C GLU A 362 4.64 10.75 -7.32
N TYR A 363 5.03 12.00 -7.56
CA TYR A 363 4.21 12.94 -8.30
C TYR A 363 5.07 13.64 -9.34
N GLU A 364 4.76 13.47 -10.63
CA GLU A 364 5.47 14.11 -11.74
C GLU A 364 7.00 14.02 -11.64
N THR A 365 7.51 12.83 -11.31
CA THR A 365 8.94 12.54 -11.09
C THR A 365 9.58 13.14 -9.83
N ARG A 366 8.85 13.93 -9.02
CA ARG A 366 9.33 14.48 -7.75
C ARG A 366 9.01 13.56 -6.57
N MET A 367 9.89 13.58 -5.58
CA MET A 367 9.64 12.87 -4.32
C MET A 367 8.72 13.72 -3.46
N THR A 368 7.47 13.27 -3.33
CA THR A 368 6.52 13.87 -2.41
C THR A 368 6.39 13.01 -1.17
N MET A 369 6.07 13.64 -0.05
CA MET A 369 5.71 12.95 1.17
C MET A 369 4.28 13.29 1.54
N GLN A 370 3.53 12.25 1.89
CA GLN A 370 2.21 12.38 2.44
C GLN A 370 2.25 12.06 3.94
N VAL A 371 1.76 12.98 4.76
CA VAL A 371 1.44 12.72 6.17
C VAL A 371 -0.07 12.47 6.24
N THR A 372 -0.48 11.34 6.77
CA THR A 372 -1.90 10.96 6.91
C THR A 372 -2.24 10.71 8.36
N GLY A 373 -3.54 10.69 8.68
CA GLY A 373 -4.01 10.41 10.03
C GLY A 373 -4.36 11.66 10.84
N LEU A 374 -4.35 12.86 10.23
CA LEU A 374 -4.55 14.13 10.92
C LEU A 374 -5.99 14.29 11.39
N MET A 375 -6.17 14.43 12.70
CA MET A 375 -7.47 14.66 13.35
C MET A 375 -7.22 15.51 14.57
N LEU A 376 -7.37 16.82 14.41
CA LEU A 376 -7.14 17.78 15.48
C LEU A 376 -8.45 18.04 16.22
N ASN A 377 -8.38 18.06 17.54
CA ASN A 377 -9.45 18.52 18.41
C ASN A 377 -8.91 19.68 19.24
N VAL A 378 -9.51 20.86 19.06
CA VAL A 378 -9.01 22.14 19.57
C VAL A 378 -10.04 22.71 20.54
N GLY A 379 -9.71 22.78 21.83
CA GLY A 379 -10.51 23.46 22.85
C GLY A 379 -10.29 24.96 22.77
N VAL A 380 -11.36 25.73 22.62
CA VAL A 380 -11.33 27.18 22.47
C VAL A 380 -11.99 27.81 23.71
N ASP A 381 -11.29 28.79 24.27
CA ASP A 381 -11.77 29.64 25.36
C ASP A 381 -12.38 30.90 24.74
N VAL A 382 -13.70 31.02 24.87
CA VAL A 382 -14.54 32.08 24.28
C VAL A 382 -14.79 33.19 25.29
N ASP A 383 -14.85 32.85 26.58
CA ASP A 383 -15.15 33.76 27.68
C ASP A 383 -13.90 34.33 28.39
N ASP A 384 -12.69 33.91 27.97
CA ASP A 384 -11.37 34.31 28.52
C ASP A 384 -11.22 33.92 30.00
N ASP A 385 -11.77 32.76 30.38
CA ASP A 385 -11.75 32.25 31.77
C ASP A 385 -10.69 31.16 32.01
N GLY A 386 -9.95 30.78 30.95
CA GLY A 386 -8.92 29.75 30.96
C GLY A 386 -9.44 28.32 30.79
N ALA A 387 -10.74 28.11 30.51
CA ALA A 387 -11.35 26.81 30.24
C ALA A 387 -11.86 26.70 28.79
N ALA A 388 -11.99 25.48 28.29
CA ALA A 388 -12.53 25.25 26.95
C ALA A 388 -14.06 25.35 27.00
N ASP A 389 -14.63 26.40 26.42
CA ASP A 389 -16.09 26.57 26.28
C ASP A 389 -16.66 25.68 25.18
N CYS A 390 -15.86 25.46 24.14
CA CYS A 390 -16.25 24.67 22.99
C CYS A 390 -15.04 24.02 22.31
N SER A 391 -15.31 23.10 21.37
CA SER A 391 -14.29 22.41 20.59
C SER A 391 -14.45 22.66 19.09
N VAL A 392 -13.35 22.95 18.42
CA VAL A 392 -13.22 22.93 16.96
C VAL A 392 -12.48 21.65 16.59
N GLN A 393 -13.14 20.79 15.82
CA GLN A 393 -12.47 19.64 15.21
C GLN A 393 -11.99 20.01 13.81
N ILE A 394 -10.74 19.69 13.50
CA ILE A 394 -10.14 19.96 12.18
C ILE A 394 -9.63 18.64 11.62
N ASN A 395 -10.27 18.17 10.55
CA ASN A 395 -9.99 16.89 9.92
C ASN A 395 -10.56 16.89 8.48
N HIS A 396 -10.51 15.77 7.76
CA HIS A 396 -11.09 15.71 6.41
C HIS A 396 -12.60 15.44 6.49
N PRO A 397 -13.48 16.38 6.08
CA PRO A 397 -14.91 16.15 6.14
C PRO A 397 -15.34 15.20 5.03
N GLN A 398 -16.00 14.12 5.43
CA GLN A 398 -16.50 13.11 4.52
C GLN A 398 -18.03 13.15 4.46
N ALA A 399 -18.57 13.13 3.25
CA ALA A 399 -20.01 12.96 3.07
C ALA A 399 -20.42 11.51 3.41
N GLN A 400 -21.43 11.35 4.25
CA GLN A 400 -22.19 10.10 4.26
C GLN A 400 -23.06 10.09 3.01
N SER A 401 -22.97 9.02 2.25
CA SER A 401 -23.91 8.80 1.15
C SER A 401 -25.33 8.62 1.67
N GLY A 402 -26.32 8.92 0.84
CA GLY A 402 -27.73 8.68 1.13
C GLY A 402 -28.58 9.92 0.88
N ILE A 403 -29.89 9.79 1.11
CA ILE A 403 -30.86 10.89 0.90
C ILE A 403 -30.59 12.04 1.90
N ASN A 404 -30.06 11.71 3.09
CA ASN A 404 -29.67 12.66 4.11
C ASN A 404 -28.14 12.66 4.23
N GLN A 405 -27.45 13.43 3.39
CA GLN A 405 -25.99 13.55 3.45
C GLN A 405 -25.56 14.20 4.77
N ARG A 406 -25.26 13.38 5.78
CA ARG A 406 -24.62 13.82 7.00
C ARG A 406 -23.12 13.86 6.75
N LEU A 407 -22.47 14.97 7.07
CA LEU A 407 -21.02 15.01 7.06
C LEU A 407 -20.51 14.38 8.35
N SER A 408 -19.35 13.73 8.26
CA SER A 408 -18.59 13.32 9.44
C SER A 408 -17.10 13.45 9.18
N GLY A 409 -16.34 13.73 10.22
CA GLY A 409 -14.89 13.80 10.16
C GLY A 409 -14.23 12.46 9.85
N MET A 410 -13.18 12.51 9.03
CA MET A 410 -12.22 11.45 8.79
C MET A 410 -10.81 11.98 9.00
N PRO A 411 -9.83 11.10 9.24
CA PRO A 411 -8.43 11.52 9.23
C PRO A 411 -8.06 12.17 7.91
N GLY A 412 -7.49 13.37 7.99
CA GLY A 412 -6.97 14.10 6.85
C GLY A 412 -5.50 13.84 6.60
N SER A 413 -4.97 14.59 5.65
CA SER A 413 -3.62 14.47 5.14
C SER A 413 -2.99 15.78 4.70
N PHE A 414 -1.66 15.78 4.72
CA PHE A 414 -0.78 16.76 4.10
C PHE A 414 0.01 16.09 3.00
N LEU A 415 0.23 16.79 1.89
CA LEU A 415 1.11 16.37 0.81
C LEU A 415 2.13 17.47 0.55
N GLY A 416 3.41 17.18 0.73
CA GLY A 416 4.50 18.12 0.48
C GLY A 416 5.58 17.56 -0.44
N GLU A 417 6.35 18.45 -1.05
CA GLU A 417 7.60 18.12 -1.73
C GLU A 417 8.70 18.02 -0.67
N TYR A 418 9.42 16.89 -0.65
CA TYR A 418 10.55 16.75 0.23
C TYR A 418 11.84 17.12 -0.50
N ASP A 419 12.60 18.02 0.11
CA ASP A 419 13.93 18.41 -0.34
C ASP A 419 14.90 18.37 0.84
N ASN A 420 15.74 17.34 0.86
CA ASN A 420 16.92 17.23 1.72
C ASN A 420 16.67 17.66 3.17
N GLY A 421 15.71 17.03 3.84
CA GLY A 421 15.39 17.30 5.24
C GLY A 421 14.39 18.45 5.47
N THR A 422 13.81 18.99 4.41
CA THR A 422 12.69 19.94 4.47
C THR A 422 11.49 19.37 3.73
N LEU A 423 10.29 19.51 4.29
CA LEU A 423 9.03 19.20 3.64
C LEU A 423 8.27 20.50 3.33
N ASN A 424 8.23 20.86 2.06
CA ASN A 424 7.51 22.04 1.57
C ASN A 424 6.08 21.63 1.25
N LEU A 425 5.11 22.12 2.01
CA LEU A 425 3.73 21.67 1.88
C LEU A 425 3.11 22.16 0.56
N LEU A 426 2.56 21.24 -0.24
CA LEU A 426 1.92 21.52 -1.53
C LEU A 426 0.40 21.64 -1.37
N SER A 427 -0.20 20.73 -0.61
CA SER A 427 -1.64 20.69 -0.39
C SER A 427 -2.03 19.97 0.91
N HIS A 428 -3.27 20.19 1.33
CA HIS A 428 -3.93 19.47 2.43
C HIS A 428 -5.40 19.26 2.12
N ASP A 429 -6.05 18.39 2.89
CA ASP A 429 -7.49 18.11 2.81
C ASP A 429 -8.24 18.41 4.13
N LEU A 430 -7.56 19.07 5.08
CA LEU A 430 -8.12 19.47 6.37
C LEU A 430 -9.16 20.58 6.23
N GLU A 431 -10.29 20.43 6.91
CA GLU A 431 -11.35 21.42 7.07
C GLU A 431 -11.95 21.33 8.48
N VAL A 432 -12.84 22.27 8.82
CA VAL A 432 -13.58 22.22 10.10
C VAL A 432 -14.61 21.09 10.03
N ALA A 433 -14.50 20.15 10.96
CA ALA A 433 -15.34 18.97 11.00
C ALA A 433 -16.75 19.32 11.50
N PRO A 434 -17.79 18.62 11.00
CA PRO A 434 -19.18 18.76 11.44
C PRO A 434 -19.42 18.47 12.92
N GLU A 435 -18.51 17.73 13.54
CA GLU A 435 -18.50 17.38 14.96
C GLU A 435 -18.03 18.53 15.87
N SER A 436 -17.55 19.64 15.29
CA SER A 436 -17.21 20.86 16.05
C SER A 436 -18.43 21.38 16.81
N THR A 437 -18.22 21.78 18.07
CA THR A 437 -19.25 22.32 18.96
C THR A 437 -19.24 23.84 19.02
N CYS A 438 -18.16 24.48 18.60
CA CYS A 438 -18.05 25.94 18.58
C CYS A 438 -18.98 26.60 17.55
N SER A 439 -19.69 27.65 17.98
CA SER A 439 -20.52 28.51 17.11
C SER A 439 -19.81 29.82 16.77
N LEU A 440 -18.57 29.72 16.32
CA LEU A 440 -17.72 30.87 15.98
C LEU A 440 -17.85 31.27 14.49
N SER A 441 -17.84 32.57 14.20
CA SER A 441 -17.97 33.08 12.82
C SER A 441 -16.89 32.51 11.91
N GLY A 442 -17.30 31.84 10.83
CA GLY A 442 -16.39 31.17 9.89
C GLY A 442 -15.90 29.77 10.31
N PHE A 443 -16.20 29.32 11.54
CA PHE A 443 -16.08 27.93 11.99
C PHE A 443 -17.43 27.23 12.15
N THR A 444 -18.52 27.93 11.84
CA THR A 444 -19.87 27.37 11.86
C THR A 444 -20.12 26.43 10.68
N ARG A 445 -21.05 25.51 10.91
CA ARG A 445 -21.51 24.46 9.99
C ARG A 445 -22.27 25.04 8.79
N THR A 446 -21.59 25.72 7.88
CA THR A 446 -22.26 26.32 6.72
C THR A 446 -22.43 25.27 5.63
N ASN A 447 -23.65 24.74 5.53
CA ASN A 447 -24.29 24.06 4.40
C ASN A 447 -23.42 23.04 3.60
N PRO A 448 -23.74 21.72 3.63
CA PRO A 448 -23.01 20.69 2.87
C PRO A 448 -22.99 20.93 1.35
N ALA A 449 -23.82 21.84 0.83
CA ALA A 449 -23.86 22.23 -0.59
C ALA A 449 -22.77 23.24 -1.02
N MET A 450 -22.04 23.87 -0.09
CA MET A 450 -20.94 24.79 -0.42
C MET A 450 -19.60 24.18 -0.02
N ARG A 451 -19.13 23.24 -0.85
CA ARG A 451 -17.74 22.77 -0.84
C ARG A 451 -16.87 23.82 -1.48
N LEU A 452 -16.38 24.78 -0.71
CA LEU A 452 -15.15 25.46 -1.10
C LEU A 452 -14.04 24.68 -0.40
N PRO A 453 -13.26 23.86 -1.14
CA PRO A 453 -12.07 23.26 -0.54
C PRO A 453 -11.27 24.39 0.09
N LEU A 454 -10.68 24.16 1.25
CA LEU A 454 -9.67 25.05 1.77
C LEU A 454 -8.49 25.04 0.80
N VAL A 455 -8.58 25.82 -0.28
CA VAL A 455 -7.43 26.30 -1.04
C VAL A 455 -6.82 27.44 -0.23
N GLY A 456 -6.47 27.13 1.01
CA GLY A 456 -5.67 27.97 1.88
C GLY A 456 -4.23 27.50 1.68
N GLY A 457 -3.33 28.41 1.30
CA GLY A 457 -1.92 28.08 1.32
C GLY A 457 -1.52 27.76 2.75
N VAL A 458 -0.92 26.60 2.99
CA VAL A 458 -0.26 26.37 4.27
C VAL A 458 1.10 27.01 4.17
N GLY A 459 1.30 28.08 4.93
CA GLY A 459 2.48 28.95 4.83
C GLY A 459 3.72 28.41 5.54
N THR A 460 3.85 27.10 5.78
CA THR A 460 5.00 26.56 6.51
C THR A 460 5.74 25.46 5.73
N ASN A 461 7.06 25.54 5.80
CA ASN A 461 7.95 24.44 5.49
C ASN A 461 8.27 23.72 6.80
N PHE A 462 8.35 22.39 6.76
CA PHE A 462 8.70 21.60 7.94
C PHE A 462 10.14 21.12 7.86
N ALA A 463 10.95 21.41 8.87
CA ALA A 463 12.34 20.96 8.95
C ALA A 463 12.46 19.67 9.78
N PHE A 464 13.23 18.71 9.29
CA PHE A 464 13.55 17.46 9.97
C PHE A 464 14.74 17.68 10.93
N THR A 465 14.58 17.31 12.19
CA THR A 465 15.60 17.40 13.25
C THR A 465 15.70 16.08 14.01
N PRO A 466 16.83 15.35 13.93
CA PRO A 466 17.99 15.66 13.10
C PRO A 466 17.63 15.61 11.61
N LYS A 467 18.44 16.29 10.79
CA LYS A 467 18.26 16.29 9.33
C LYS A 467 18.34 14.86 8.80
N GLN A 468 17.28 14.41 8.15
CA GLN A 468 17.22 13.10 7.50
C GLN A 468 17.60 13.23 6.03
N GLN A 469 18.24 12.22 5.46
CA GLN A 469 18.41 12.05 4.03
C GLN A 469 17.52 10.89 3.59
N ILE A 470 16.38 11.21 3.00
CA ILE A 470 15.48 10.19 2.46
C ILE A 470 15.79 10.09 0.97
N ILE A 471 16.43 9.01 0.57
CA ILE A 471 16.90 8.80 -0.80
C ILE A 471 15.91 7.91 -1.51
N TRP A 472 15.48 8.34 -2.69
CA TRP A 472 14.64 7.53 -3.55
C TRP A 472 15.50 6.69 -4.48
N ASP A 473 15.53 5.40 -4.21
CA ASP A 473 16.24 4.43 -5.05
C ASP A 473 15.37 4.12 -6.26
N ARG A 474 15.58 4.88 -7.34
CA ARG A 474 15.05 4.55 -8.67
C ARG A 474 16.07 3.68 -9.41
N PRO A 475 15.63 2.53 -9.94
CA PRO A 475 16.47 1.66 -10.75
C PRO A 475 16.82 2.26 -12.11
#